data_AF-A0A1C4DJ13-F1
#
_entry.id   AF-A0A1C4DJ13-F1
#
_cell.length_a   1.000
_cell.length_b   1.000
_cell.length_c   1.000
_cell.angle_alpha   90.00
_cell.angle_beta   90.00
_cell.angle_gamma   90.00
#
_symmetry.space_group_name_H-M   'P 1'
#
loop_
_entity.id
_entity.type
_entity.pdbx_description
1 polymer ?
#
loop_
_entity_poly.entity_id
_entity_poly.type
_entity_poly.pdbx_seq_one_letter_code
_entity_poly.pdbx_strand_id
1 'polypeptide(L)'
;MGDCCSNVKEIKIESIANCPSCKNKAKNLKLITLKSLLKPYVLETLDAKESHYFCSNKACDVVYFDKNNKKYLISDIKIAVHQKDDSATTPICYCFDWTKEKIKHYVENELSPNPLEHIRENIKENRCGCEVNNPQGSCCLGNVTTYIRKHTYLHPNYSPYRKKHKQNKS
;
A
#
# COMPACT_ATOMS: atom_id res chain seq x y z
N MET A 1 -2.85 -24.78 -42.76
CA MET A 1 -3.88 -25.09 -41.75
C MET A 1 -3.91 -23.93 -40.75
N GLY A 2 -5.00 -23.15 -40.80
CA GLY A 2 -5.52 -22.19 -39.82
C GLY A 2 -4.56 -21.37 -38.95
N ASP A 3 -4.37 -20.11 -39.34
CA ASP A 3 -4.11 -19.01 -38.41
C ASP A 3 -5.44 -18.62 -37.73
N CYS A 4 -5.51 -18.69 -36.40
CA CYS A 4 -6.60 -18.09 -35.62
C CYS A 4 -6.25 -18.15 -34.12
N CYS A 5 -5.62 -17.09 -33.60
CA CYS A 5 -5.90 -16.72 -32.21
C CYS A 5 -5.94 -15.21 -32.07
N SER A 6 -7.17 -14.71 -32.13
CA SER A 6 -7.57 -13.33 -31.95
C SER A 6 -6.90 -12.71 -30.73
N ASN A 7 -6.20 -11.61 -30.98
CA ASN A 7 -5.65 -10.74 -29.96
C ASN A 7 -6.82 -9.97 -29.30
N VAL A 8 -7.54 -10.64 -28.40
CA VAL A 8 -8.59 -9.98 -27.61
C VAL A 8 -7.88 -9.13 -26.56
N LYS A 9 -7.81 -7.82 -26.79
CA LYS A 9 -7.53 -6.86 -25.74
C LYS A 9 -8.60 -7.05 -24.67
N GLU A 10 -8.26 -7.75 -23.59
CA GLU A 10 -9.09 -7.82 -22.40
C GLU A 10 -9.35 -6.39 -21.92
N ILE A 11 -10.59 -5.95 -22.10
CA ILE A 11 -11.09 -4.75 -21.44
C ILE A 11 -11.09 -5.10 -19.95
N LYS A 12 -10.09 -4.61 -19.21
CA LYS A 12 -10.06 -4.67 -17.75
C LYS A 12 -11.23 -3.84 -17.21
N ILE A 13 -12.40 -4.45 -17.14
CA ILE A 13 -13.47 -3.96 -16.28
C ILE A 13 -12.96 -4.22 -14.86
N GLU A 14 -12.45 -3.18 -14.20
CA GLU A 14 -12.19 -3.24 -12.77
C GLU A 14 -13.53 -3.53 -12.07
N SER A 15 -13.80 -4.79 -11.77
CA SER A 15 -14.99 -5.19 -11.04
C SER A 15 -14.95 -4.52 -9.67
N ILE A 16 -15.82 -3.53 -9.49
CA ILE A 16 -15.99 -2.83 -8.22
C ILE A 16 -16.60 -3.85 -7.24
N ALA A 17 -15.76 -4.48 -6.42
CA ALA A 17 -16.20 -5.33 -5.34
C ALA A 17 -16.37 -4.51 -4.07
N ASN A 18 -17.36 -4.87 -3.26
CA ASN A 18 -17.57 -4.29 -1.93
C ASN A 18 -17.22 -5.33 -0.87
N CYS A 19 -16.58 -4.89 0.22
CA CYS A 19 -16.26 -5.78 1.32
C CYS A 19 -17.54 -6.45 1.85
N PRO A 20 -17.60 -7.78 1.98
CA PRO A 20 -18.81 -8.47 2.43
C PRO A 20 -19.23 -8.05 3.85
N SER A 21 -18.28 -7.62 4.67
CA SER A 21 -18.50 -7.22 6.07
C SER A 21 -18.96 -5.77 6.21
N CYS A 22 -18.20 -4.80 5.70
CA CYS A 22 -18.46 -3.37 5.93
C CYS A 22 -18.99 -2.62 4.70
N LYS A 23 -19.21 -3.31 3.58
CA LYS A 23 -19.71 -2.78 2.30
C LYS A 23 -18.84 -1.71 1.64
N ASN A 24 -17.70 -1.37 2.22
CA ASN A 24 -16.75 -0.42 1.65
C ASN A 24 -16.23 -0.91 0.29
N LYS A 25 -16.12 0.01 -0.67
CA LYS A 25 -15.51 -0.25 -1.98
C LYS A 25 -14.09 -0.80 -1.81
N ALA A 26 -13.80 -1.88 -2.51
CA ALA A 26 -12.54 -2.58 -2.42
C ALA A 26 -11.74 -2.48 -3.73
N LYS A 27 -10.43 -2.67 -3.62
CA LYS A 27 -9.52 -2.69 -4.77
C LYS A 27 -9.08 -4.12 -5.03
N ASN A 28 -8.99 -4.52 -6.30
CA ASN A 28 -8.47 -5.82 -6.68
C ASN A 28 -6.99 -5.96 -6.30
N LEU A 29 -6.57 -7.18 -5.94
CA LEU A 29 -5.20 -7.53 -5.58
C LEU A 29 -4.63 -8.58 -6.51
N LYS A 30 -3.32 -8.50 -6.73
CA LYS A 30 -2.55 -9.58 -7.34
C LYS A 30 -2.36 -10.71 -6.33
N LEU A 31 -2.40 -11.96 -6.80
CA LEU A 31 -2.21 -13.14 -5.96
C LEU A 31 -0.87 -13.14 -5.21
N ILE A 32 0.19 -12.55 -5.78
CA ILE A 32 1.50 -12.42 -5.12
C ILE A 32 1.42 -11.67 -3.79
N THR A 33 0.55 -10.68 -3.65
CA THR A 33 0.37 -9.93 -2.39
C THR A 33 -0.16 -10.84 -1.30
N LEU A 34 -1.18 -11.65 -1.61
CA LEU A 34 -1.75 -12.59 -0.66
C LEU A 34 -0.72 -13.66 -0.26
N LYS A 35 -0.03 -14.26 -1.24
CA LYS A 35 1.00 -15.28 -0.99
C LYS A 35 2.15 -14.77 -0.12
N SER A 36 2.52 -13.51 -0.30
CA SER A 36 3.61 -12.89 0.45
C SER A 36 3.23 -12.58 1.89
N LEU A 37 1.97 -12.18 2.14
CA LEU A 37 1.56 -11.55 3.39
C LEU A 37 0.62 -12.37 4.27
N LEU A 38 -0.06 -13.39 3.75
CA LEU A 38 -0.88 -14.31 4.56
C LEU A 38 0.01 -15.26 5.37
N LYS A 39 -0.36 -15.51 6.63
CA LYS A 39 0.31 -16.51 7.48
C LYS A 39 0.24 -17.91 6.83
N PRO A 40 1.24 -18.78 7.09
CA PRO A 40 1.32 -20.10 6.44
C PRO A 40 0.05 -20.94 6.53
N TYR A 41 -0.54 -21.09 7.72
CA TYR A 41 -1.77 -21.88 7.90
C TYR A 41 -2.97 -21.32 7.11
N VAL A 42 -2.97 -20.02 6.81
CA VAL A 42 -4.04 -19.37 6.04
C VAL A 42 -3.86 -19.68 4.55
N LEU A 43 -2.61 -19.72 4.08
CA LEU A 43 -2.28 -20.04 2.68
C LEU A 43 -2.75 -21.43 2.26
N GLU A 44 -2.79 -22.39 3.19
CA GLU A 44 -3.29 -23.75 2.94
C GLU A 44 -4.75 -23.75 2.45
N THR A 45 -5.50 -22.70 2.76
CA THR A 45 -6.91 -22.57 2.39
C THR A 45 -7.15 -21.52 1.30
N LEU A 46 -6.11 -20.84 0.81
CA LEU A 46 -6.22 -19.78 -0.20
C LEU A 46 -6.75 -20.35 -1.53
N ASP A 47 -7.86 -19.82 -2.04
CA ASP A 47 -8.34 -20.15 -3.38
C ASP A 47 -7.62 -19.33 -4.44
N ALA A 48 -6.46 -19.82 -4.89
CA ALA A 48 -5.62 -19.12 -5.85
C ALA A 48 -6.27 -18.83 -7.22
N LYS A 49 -7.41 -19.44 -7.55
CA LYS A 49 -8.12 -19.23 -8.82
C LYS A 49 -9.06 -18.02 -8.77
N GLU A 50 -9.43 -17.59 -7.56
CA GLU A 50 -10.38 -16.51 -7.38
C GLU A 50 -9.76 -15.12 -7.42
N SER A 51 -10.60 -14.14 -7.74
CA SER A 51 -10.25 -12.73 -7.60
C SER A 51 -10.29 -12.31 -6.14
N HIS A 52 -9.25 -11.59 -5.72
CA HIS A 52 -9.10 -11.11 -4.34
C HIS A 52 -9.09 -9.60 -4.28
N TYR A 53 -9.52 -9.07 -3.13
CA TYR A 53 -9.72 -7.65 -2.93
C TYR A 53 -9.22 -7.19 -1.57
N PHE A 54 -8.75 -5.94 -1.50
CA PHE A 54 -8.34 -5.26 -0.28
C PHE A 54 -9.45 -4.37 0.28
N CYS A 55 -9.77 -4.54 1.57
CA CYS A 55 -10.66 -3.65 2.31
C CYS A 55 -9.85 -2.58 3.06
N SER A 56 -9.93 -1.33 2.59
CA SER A 56 -9.23 -0.20 3.18
C SER A 56 -9.95 0.46 4.36
N ASN A 57 -11.14 -0.02 4.74
CA ASN A 57 -11.90 0.56 5.85
C ASN A 57 -11.17 0.28 7.17
N LYS A 58 -10.90 1.35 7.92
CA LYS A 58 -10.18 1.31 9.20
C LYS A 58 -10.95 0.58 10.29
N ALA A 59 -12.27 0.73 10.32
CA ALA A 59 -13.13 0.12 11.35
C ALA A 59 -13.53 -1.34 11.04
N CYS A 60 -12.89 -1.98 10.07
CA CYS A 60 -13.24 -3.33 9.61
C CYS A 60 -12.04 -4.25 9.72
N ASP A 61 -12.17 -5.36 10.43
CA ASP A 61 -11.07 -6.32 10.64
C ASP A 61 -10.73 -7.13 9.39
N VAL A 62 -11.60 -7.14 8.38
CA VAL A 62 -11.31 -7.79 7.09
C VAL A 62 -10.21 -7.00 6.37
N VAL A 63 -9.09 -7.66 6.07
CA VAL A 63 -7.99 -7.13 5.24
C VAL A 63 -8.22 -7.53 3.79
N TYR A 64 -8.37 -8.82 3.54
CA TYR A 64 -8.63 -9.36 2.22
C TYR A 64 -9.95 -10.12 2.18
N PHE A 65 -10.53 -10.22 0.99
CA PHE A 65 -11.61 -11.16 0.73
C PHE A 65 -11.57 -11.61 -0.74
N ASP A 66 -12.13 -12.77 -1.02
CA ASP A 66 -12.31 -13.25 -2.39
C ASP A 66 -13.72 -12.97 -2.93
N LYS A 67 -13.93 -13.25 -4.22
CA LYS A 67 -15.22 -13.10 -4.90
C LYS A 67 -16.34 -13.94 -4.26
N ASN A 68 -15.99 -15.05 -3.62
CA ASN A 68 -16.92 -15.96 -2.93
C ASN A 68 -17.16 -15.56 -1.46
N ASN A 69 -16.72 -14.36 -1.07
CA ASN A 69 -16.86 -13.77 0.25
C ASN A 69 -16.07 -14.47 1.37
N LYS A 70 -15.08 -15.30 1.04
CA LYS A 70 -14.09 -15.74 2.03
C LYS A 70 -13.33 -14.51 2.53
N LYS A 71 -13.15 -14.41 3.85
CA LYS A 71 -12.51 -13.26 4.50
C LYS A 71 -11.17 -13.68 5.07
N TYR A 72 -10.22 -12.76 5.03
CA TYR A 72 -8.92 -12.85 5.69
C TYR A 72 -8.81 -11.64 6.62
N LEU A 73 -8.65 -11.89 7.91
CA LEU A 73 -8.69 -10.87 8.96
C LEU A 73 -7.30 -10.28 9.24
N ILE A 74 -7.23 -9.23 10.05
CA ILE A 74 -5.96 -8.67 10.54
C ILE A 74 -5.08 -9.78 11.16
N SER A 75 -5.69 -10.69 11.91
CA SER A 75 -5.00 -11.83 12.55
C SER A 75 -4.35 -12.81 11.56
N ASP A 76 -4.77 -12.80 10.30
CA ASP A 76 -4.28 -13.71 9.26
C ASP A 76 -3.09 -13.15 8.48
N ILE A 77 -2.72 -11.88 8.71
CA ILE A 77 -1.63 -11.19 8.03
C ILE A 77 -0.35 -11.26 8.87
N LYS A 78 0.80 -11.43 8.22
CA LYS A 78 2.12 -11.52 8.88
C LYS A 78 2.57 -10.20 9.54
N ILE A 79 2.07 -9.07 9.05
CA ILE A 79 2.55 -7.73 9.39
C ILE A 79 1.39 -6.77 9.65
N ALA A 80 1.68 -5.66 10.33
CA ALA A 80 0.74 -4.58 10.59
C ALA A 80 0.21 -3.95 9.28
N VAL A 81 -1.08 -3.61 9.24
CA VAL A 81 -1.75 -3.04 8.07
C VAL A 81 -2.02 -1.56 8.31
N HIS A 82 -1.38 -0.68 7.52
CA HIS A 82 -1.40 0.78 7.71
C HIS A 82 -2.80 1.36 7.94
N GLN A 83 -3.81 0.90 7.19
CA GLN A 83 -5.18 1.41 7.26
C GLN A 83 -5.91 0.99 8.54
N LYS A 84 -5.43 -0.02 9.25
CA LYS A 84 -6.14 -0.71 10.33
C LYS A 84 -5.40 -0.69 11.67
N ASP A 85 -4.10 -0.43 11.65
CA ASP A 85 -3.27 -0.37 12.85
C ASP A 85 -2.81 1.06 13.08
N ASP A 86 -3.15 1.63 14.23
CA ASP A 86 -2.81 2.99 14.64
C ASP A 86 -1.42 3.14 15.26
N SER A 87 -0.73 2.04 15.60
CA SER A 87 0.58 2.07 16.26
C SER A 87 1.61 2.96 15.56
N ALA A 88 2.44 3.62 16.37
CA ALA A 88 3.53 4.50 15.94
C ALA A 88 4.59 3.74 15.10
N THR A 89 4.80 2.47 15.41
CA THR A 89 5.73 1.57 14.73
C THR A 89 5.17 0.99 13.43
N THR A 90 3.89 1.22 13.11
CA THR A 90 3.27 0.67 11.90
C THR A 90 3.88 1.29 10.64
N PRO A 91 4.40 0.48 9.69
CA PRO A 91 4.90 0.98 8.43
C PRO A 91 3.78 1.61 7.58
N ILE A 92 4.11 2.71 6.90
CA ILE A 92 3.32 3.25 5.78
C ILE A 92 3.99 2.87 4.45
N CYS A 93 5.33 2.99 4.38
CA CYS A 93 6.13 2.43 3.31
C CYS A 93 6.81 1.14 3.79
N TYR A 94 6.32 0.01 3.30
CA TYR A 94 6.85 -1.30 3.66
C TYR A 94 8.15 -1.67 2.93
N CYS A 95 8.46 -1.02 1.80
CA CYS A 95 9.70 -1.33 1.05
C CYS A 95 10.96 -0.75 1.69
N PHE A 96 10.82 0.38 2.39
CA PHE A 96 11.95 1.14 2.94
C PHE A 96 11.77 1.48 4.43
N ASP A 97 10.89 0.73 5.09
CA ASP A 97 10.62 0.83 6.53
C ASP A 97 10.40 2.28 7.00
N TRP A 98 9.46 2.96 6.35
CA TRP A 98 8.97 4.25 6.85
C TRP A 98 7.74 4.02 7.72
N THR A 99 7.97 3.92 9.02
CA THR A 99 6.95 3.88 10.07
C THR A 99 6.32 5.26 10.29
N LYS A 100 5.15 5.30 10.92
CA LYS A 100 4.46 6.55 11.26
C LYS A 100 5.35 7.46 12.11
N GLU A 101 5.97 6.93 13.15
CA GLU A 101 6.88 7.68 14.03
C GLU A 101 8.11 8.20 13.28
N LYS A 102 8.72 7.40 12.42
CA LYS A 102 9.92 7.79 11.66
C LYS A 102 9.58 8.90 10.66
N ILE A 103 8.43 8.79 9.97
CA ILE A 103 7.95 9.85 9.07
C ILE A 103 7.70 11.13 9.86
N LYS A 104 6.98 11.04 11.00
CA LYS A 104 6.69 12.19 11.86
C LYS A 104 7.98 12.87 12.31
N HIS A 105 8.92 12.10 12.88
CA HIS A 105 10.21 12.60 13.35
C HIS A 105 11.00 13.31 12.24
N TYR A 106 11.13 12.71 11.05
CA TYR A 106 11.85 13.33 9.94
C TYR A 106 11.20 14.61 9.42
N VAL A 107 9.86 14.67 9.40
CA VAL A 107 9.12 15.85 8.95
C VAL A 107 9.21 16.99 9.96
N GLU A 108 9.02 16.72 11.25
CA GLU A 108 9.03 17.73 12.31
C GLU A 108 10.42 18.33 12.52
N ASN A 109 11.48 17.55 12.32
CA ASN A 109 12.86 17.98 12.49
C ASN A 109 13.55 18.33 11.16
N GLU A 110 12.80 18.42 10.07
CA GLU A 110 13.31 18.74 8.71
C GLU A 110 14.53 17.90 8.29
N LEU A 111 14.57 16.63 8.68
CA LEU A 111 15.71 15.74 8.44
C LEU A 111 15.81 15.34 6.96
N SER A 112 17.05 15.07 6.55
CA SER A 112 17.38 14.61 5.19
C SER A 112 17.80 13.13 5.20
N PRO A 113 17.41 12.34 4.18
CA PRO A 113 16.49 12.71 3.11
C PRO A 113 15.06 12.88 3.63
N ASN A 114 14.29 13.78 3.01
CA ASN A 114 12.85 13.85 3.25
C ASN A 114 12.20 12.49 2.88
N PRO A 115 11.23 11.97 3.65
CA PRO A 115 10.64 10.66 3.38
C PRO A 115 10.06 10.51 1.97
N LEU A 116 9.41 11.55 1.44
CA LEU A 116 8.82 11.52 0.09
C LEU A 116 9.90 11.50 -0.99
N GLU A 117 10.97 12.27 -0.81
CA GLU A 117 12.10 12.30 -1.75
C GLU A 117 12.81 10.95 -1.79
N HIS A 118 13.16 10.41 -0.62
CA HIS A 118 13.76 9.08 -0.53
C HIS A 118 12.89 8.01 -1.21
N ILE A 119 11.57 8.02 -0.97
CA ILE A 119 10.66 7.04 -1.62
C ILE A 119 10.62 7.24 -3.15
N ARG A 120 10.53 8.49 -3.63
CA ARG A 120 10.49 8.79 -5.08
C ARG A 120 11.76 8.36 -5.79
N GLU A 121 12.92 8.65 -5.20
CA GLU A 121 14.22 8.23 -5.74
C GLU A 121 14.27 6.72 -5.88
N ASN A 122 13.88 5.96 -4.84
CA ASN A 122 13.91 4.50 -4.90
C ASN A 122 12.85 3.91 -5.84
N ILE A 123 11.71 4.56 -6.04
CA ILE A 123 10.73 4.16 -7.07
C ILE A 123 11.33 4.36 -8.47
N LYS A 124 11.97 5.50 -8.73
CA LYS A 124 12.61 5.81 -10.02
C LYS A 124 13.67 4.78 -10.39
N GLU A 125 14.44 4.34 -9.40
CA GLU A 125 15.48 3.31 -9.55
C GLU A 125 14.93 1.87 -9.52
N ASN A 126 13.60 1.69 -9.59
CA ASN A 126 12.92 0.39 -9.61
C ASN A 126 13.29 -0.53 -8.43
N ARG A 127 13.53 0.04 -7.23
CA ARG A 127 13.93 -0.71 -6.03
C ARG A 127 12.76 -1.13 -5.13
N CYS A 128 11.53 -0.72 -5.43
CA CYS A 128 10.37 -1.05 -4.62
C CYS A 128 9.71 -2.38 -5.06
N GLY A 129 9.23 -3.17 -4.09
CA GLY A 129 8.42 -4.38 -4.31
C GLY A 129 7.07 -4.28 -3.59
N CYS A 130 6.25 -3.28 -3.95
CA CYS A 130 5.02 -2.98 -3.19
C CYS A 130 4.00 -4.12 -3.22
N GLU A 131 3.94 -4.89 -4.30
CA GLU A 131 3.06 -6.05 -4.44
C GLU A 131 3.46 -7.21 -3.54
N VAL A 132 4.69 -7.25 -3.02
CA VAL A 132 5.18 -8.26 -2.06
C VAL A 132 5.08 -7.73 -0.62
N ASN A 133 5.48 -6.46 -0.42
CA ASN A 133 5.72 -5.91 0.91
C ASN A 133 4.52 -5.14 1.48
N ASN A 134 3.68 -4.52 0.64
CA ASN A 134 2.58 -3.67 1.11
C ASN A 134 1.26 -4.44 1.11
N PRO A 135 0.54 -4.51 2.25
CA PRO A 135 -0.79 -5.12 2.30
C PRO A 135 -1.80 -4.57 1.29
N GLN A 136 -1.68 -3.30 0.88
CA GLN A 136 -2.52 -2.69 -0.15
C GLN A 136 -2.15 -3.14 -1.59
N GLY A 137 -1.06 -3.90 -1.78
CA GLY A 137 -0.58 -4.38 -3.08
C GLY A 137 -0.21 -3.29 -4.09
N SER A 138 -0.04 -2.05 -3.64
CA SER A 138 0.16 -0.87 -4.50
C SER A 138 1.10 0.15 -3.85
N CYS A 139 1.57 1.14 -4.62
CA CYS A 139 2.56 2.10 -4.16
C CYS A 139 2.11 2.84 -2.87
N CYS A 140 3.01 2.91 -1.89
CA CYS A 140 2.77 3.56 -0.59
C CYS A 140 2.76 5.10 -0.66
N LEU A 141 3.26 5.70 -1.75
CA LEU A 141 3.50 7.15 -1.84
C LEU A 141 2.26 7.99 -1.51
N GLY A 142 1.06 7.57 -1.96
CA GLY A 142 -0.19 8.23 -1.65
C GLY A 142 -0.56 8.18 -0.15
N ASN A 143 -0.28 7.06 0.51
CA ASN A 143 -0.52 6.89 1.95
C ASN A 143 0.46 7.74 2.76
N VAL A 144 1.75 7.75 2.39
CA VAL A 144 2.77 8.60 3.04
C VAL A 144 2.44 10.07 2.86
N THR A 145 2.07 10.50 1.65
CA THR A 145 1.67 11.89 1.37
C THR A 145 0.46 12.29 2.21
N THR A 146 -0.55 11.42 2.30
CA THR A 146 -1.75 11.66 3.11
C THR A 146 -1.42 11.74 4.59
N TYR A 147 -0.55 10.86 5.08
CA TYR A 147 -0.11 10.86 6.48
C TYR A 147 0.60 12.16 6.83
N ILE A 148 1.60 12.57 6.02
CA ILE A 148 2.31 13.84 6.21
C ILE A 148 1.32 15.01 6.23
N ARG A 149 0.44 15.12 5.22
CA ARG A 149 -0.56 16.21 5.15
C ARG A 149 -1.44 16.30 6.39
N LYS A 150 -1.85 15.17 6.96
CA LYS A 150 -2.68 15.15 8.18
C LYS A 150 -1.91 15.62 9.42
N HIS A 151 -0.60 15.48 9.44
CA HIS A 151 0.26 15.81 10.59
C HIS A 151 1.03 17.13 10.41
N THR A 152 1.02 17.73 9.22
CA THR A 152 1.62 19.05 8.94
C THR A 152 0.79 20.23 9.45
N TYR A 153 -0.47 20.03 9.86
CA TYR A 153 -1.27 21.07 10.52
C TYR A 153 -0.68 21.53 11.88
N LEU A 154 0.39 20.88 12.35
CA LEU A 154 1.13 21.26 13.56
C LEU A 154 2.33 22.18 13.28
N HIS A 155 2.70 22.42 12.01
CA HIS A 155 3.84 23.25 11.63
C HIS A 155 3.56 24.10 10.36
N PRO A 156 3.12 25.37 10.50
CA PRO A 156 2.73 26.24 9.38
C PRO A 156 3.80 26.48 8.31
N ASN A 157 5.08 26.21 8.64
CA ASN A 157 6.21 26.51 7.76
C ASN A 157 6.72 25.30 6.96
N TYR A 158 6.19 24.08 7.19
CA TYR A 158 6.61 22.91 6.43
C TYR A 158 5.94 22.89 5.05
N SER A 159 6.75 23.01 3.99
CA SER A 159 6.31 22.81 2.60
C SER A 159 6.92 21.52 2.06
N PRO A 160 6.12 20.48 1.76
CA PRO A 160 6.62 19.23 1.15
C PRO A 160 7.16 19.42 -0.28
N TYR A 161 7.06 20.64 -0.83
CA TYR A 161 7.48 21.01 -2.18
C TYR A 161 8.55 22.11 -2.20
N ARG A 162 9.19 22.43 -1.07
CA ARG A 162 10.27 23.43 -1.04
C ARG A 162 11.48 22.87 -1.82
N LYS A 163 11.55 23.21 -3.12
CA LYS A 163 12.74 22.97 -3.95
C LYS A 163 13.93 23.57 -3.20
N LYS A 164 14.95 22.75 -2.89
CA LYS A 164 16.26 23.25 -2.48
C LYS A 164 16.84 24.04 -3.65
N HIS A 165 16.55 25.33 -3.73
CA HIS A 165 17.42 26.25 -4.46
C HIS A 165 18.64 26.52 -3.57
N LYS A 166 19.83 26.29 -4.16
CA LYS A 166 21.22 26.51 -3.69
C LYS A 166 21.97 25.18 -3.58
N GLN A 167 23.14 24.97 -4.17
CA GLN A 167 24.12 25.81 -4.87
C GLN A 167 25.00 24.84 -5.67
N ASN A 168 25.29 25.13 -6.92
CA ASN A 168 26.54 24.73 -7.58
C ASN A 168 26.91 25.88 -8.52
N LYS A 169 27.46 26.94 -7.93
CA LYS A 169 28.44 27.78 -8.62
C LYS A 169 29.78 27.18 -8.24
N SER A 170 30.43 26.54 -9.20
CA SER A 170 31.88 26.54 -9.33
C SER A 170 32.21 26.93 -10.75
#